data_AF-A0A1J5PT13-F1
#
_entry.id   AF-A0A1J5PT13-F1
#
_cell.length_a   1.000
_cell.length_b   1.000
_cell.length_c   1.000
_cell.angle_alpha   90.00
_cell.angle_beta   90.00
_cell.angle_gamma   90.00
#
_symmetry.space_group_name_H-M   'P 1'
#
loop_
_entity.id
_entity.type
_entity.pdbx_description
1 polymer ?
#
loop_
_entity_poly.entity_id
_entity_poly.type
_entity_poly.pdbx_seq_one_letter_code
_entity_poly.pdbx_strand_id
1 'polypeptide(L)'
;MAGYFAGVVQAPMTAFVIIVEMTGSHDNVVPIMAASMIGYGVSRVVSPHPLYHALSRLWLADAIRKRRAEGAQPPSPTMPHSPANLT
;
A
#
# COMPACT_ATOMS: atom_id res chain seq x y z
N MET A 1 -12.56 -18.55 -2.79
CA MET A 1 -12.27 -17.10 -2.65
C MET A 1 -11.31 -16.77 -1.51
N ALA A 2 -11.58 -17.19 -0.27
CA ALA A 2 -10.81 -16.77 0.91
C ALA A 2 -9.28 -17.02 0.84
N GLY A 3 -8.86 -18.22 0.41
CA GLY A 3 -7.43 -18.55 0.25
C GLY A 3 -6.68 -17.65 -0.73
N TYR A 4 -7.29 -17.30 -1.86
CA TYR A 4 -6.70 -16.37 -2.83
C TYR A 4 -6.53 -14.97 -2.21
N PHE A 5 -7.59 -14.46 -1.58
CA PHE A 5 -7.56 -13.11 -1.00
C PHE A 5 -6.54 -13.01 0.14
N ALA A 6 -6.54 -14.01 1.04
CA ALA A 6 -5.55 -14.14 2.11
C ALA A 6 -4.11 -14.28 1.57
N GLY A 7 -3.92 -15.00 0.47
CA GLY A 7 -2.63 -15.18 -0.18
C GLY A 7 -2.10 -13.88 -0.80
N VAL A 8 -2.92 -13.16 -1.57
CA VAL A 8 -2.49 -11.93 -2.29
C VAL A 8 -2.21 -10.79 -1.31
N VAL A 9 -3.11 -10.57 -0.36
CA VAL A 9 -3.01 -9.46 0.61
C VAL A 9 -2.10 -9.81 1.78
N GLN A 10 -1.85 -11.10 2.02
CA GLN A 10 -1.11 -11.60 3.17
C GLN A 10 -1.68 -11.18 4.53
N ALA A 11 -3.01 -11.11 4.64
CA ALA A 11 -3.76 -10.77 5.86
C ALA A 11 -4.86 -11.82 6.13
N PRO A 12 -4.51 -13.04 6.58
CA PRO A 12 -5.44 -14.17 6.64
C PRO A 12 -6.63 -13.96 7.58
N MET A 13 -6.41 -13.29 8.73
CA MET A 13 -7.48 -13.00 9.71
C MET A 13 -8.55 -12.10 9.08
N THR A 14 -8.15 -10.96 8.54
CA THR A 14 -9.05 -10.00 7.88
C THR A 14 -9.75 -10.64 6.68
N ALA A 15 -9.02 -11.43 5.87
CA ALA A 15 -9.58 -12.05 4.68
C ALA A 15 -10.68 -13.07 5.01
N PHE A 16 -10.49 -13.96 6.00
CA PHE A 16 -11.51 -14.95 6.30
C PHE A 16 -12.75 -14.29 6.94
N VAL A 17 -12.58 -13.29 7.81
CA VAL A 17 -13.71 -12.56 8.42
C VAL A 17 -14.55 -11.89 7.34
N ILE A 18 -13.93 -11.16 6.41
CA ILE A 18 -14.64 -10.54 5.28
C ILE A 18 -15.44 -11.58 4.50
N ILE A 19 -14.86 -12.75 4.22
CA ILE A 19 -15.57 -13.78 3.46
C ILE A 19 -16.70 -14.41 4.28
N VAL A 20 -16.51 -14.69 5.57
CA VAL A 20 -17.59 -15.20 6.43
C VAL A 20 -18.77 -14.22 6.46
N GLU A 21 -18.49 -12.94 6.70
CA GLU A 21 -19.51 -11.88 6.71
C GLU A 21 -20.23 -11.77 5.36
N MET A 22 -19.51 -11.81 4.24
CA MET A 22 -20.09 -11.74 2.89
C MET A 22 -20.92 -12.99 2.51
N THR A 23 -20.60 -14.15 3.08
CA THR A 23 -21.29 -15.41 2.74
C THR A 23 -22.49 -15.68 3.66
N GLY A 24 -22.55 -15.06 4.84
CA GLY A 24 -23.65 -15.19 5.81
C GLY A 24 -23.84 -16.58 6.43
N SER A 25 -23.04 -17.57 6.01
CA SER A 25 -23.11 -18.96 6.46
C SER A 25 -22.04 -19.23 7.51
N HIS A 26 -22.47 -19.35 8.77
CA HIS A 26 -21.59 -19.59 9.91
C HIS A 26 -21.08 -21.04 9.98
N ASP A 27 -21.78 -21.98 9.35
CA ASP A 27 -21.38 -23.40 9.28
C ASP A 27 -20.02 -23.59 8.59
N ASN A 28 -19.64 -22.64 7.74
CA ASN A 28 -18.42 -22.70 6.93
C ASN A 28 -17.24 -21.92 7.52
N VAL A 29 -17.33 -21.41 8.74
CA VAL A 29 -16.27 -20.59 9.35
C VAL A 29 -14.93 -21.34 9.42
N VAL A 30 -14.94 -22.57 9.94
CA VAL A 30 -13.73 -23.39 10.07
C VAL A 30 -13.07 -23.69 8.72
N PRO A 31 -13.77 -24.20 7.69
CA PRO A 31 -13.15 -24.42 6.39
C PRO A 31 -12.70 -23.13 5.69
N ILE A 32 -13.41 -22.01 5.85
CA ILE A 32 -13.00 -20.71 5.30
C ILE A 32 -11.71 -20.21 5.97
N MET A 33 -11.61 -20.33 7.29
CA MET A 33 -10.40 -19.98 8.05
C MET A 33 -9.22 -20.85 7.63
N ALA A 34 -9.43 -22.17 7.50
CA ALA A 34 -8.39 -23.10 7.04
C ALA A 34 -7.91 -22.75 5.62
N ALA A 35 -8.82 -22.52 4.69
CA ALA A 35 -8.47 -22.11 3.32
C ALA A 35 -7.68 -20.79 3.28
N SER A 36 -8.05 -19.80 4.12
CA SER A 36 -7.31 -18.54 4.25
C SER A 36 -5.90 -18.73 4.80
N MET A 37 -5.74 -19.55 5.85
CA MET A 37 -4.44 -19.87 6.45
C MET A 37 -3.52 -20.59 5.46
N ILE A 38 -4.05 -21.59 4.73
CA ILE A 38 -3.28 -22.33 3.72
C ILE A 38 -2.87 -21.40 2.58
N GLY A 39 -3.80 -20.59 2.05
CA GLY A 39 -3.49 -19.63 0.99
C GLY A 39 -2.42 -18.60 1.39
N TYR A 40 -2.49 -18.10 2.62
CA TYR A 40 -1.45 -17.25 3.21
C TYR A 40 -0.10 -17.97 3.31
N GLY A 41 -0.08 -19.19 3.85
CA GLY A 41 1.14 -19.98 4.02
C GLY A 41 1.84 -20.26 2.69
N VAL A 42 1.11 -20.75 1.70
CA VAL A 42 1.64 -21.00 0.35
C VAL A 42 2.16 -19.71 -0.30
N SER A 43 1.39 -18.61 -0.20
CA SER A 43 1.81 -17.31 -0.72
C SER A 43 3.13 -16.84 -0.12
N ARG A 44 3.32 -16.99 1.20
CA ARG A 44 4.57 -16.57 1.87
C ARG A 44 5.81 -17.34 1.40
N VAL A 45 5.65 -18.59 0.95
CA VAL A 45 6.72 -19.39 0.37
C VAL A 45 7.05 -18.93 -1.06
N VAL A 46 6.03 -18.59 -1.86
CA VAL A 46 6.20 -18.24 -3.28
C VAL A 46 6.55 -16.76 -3.48
N SER A 47 5.86 -15.85 -2.79
CA SER A 47 6.03 -14.39 -2.86
C SER A 47 6.08 -13.82 -1.43
N PRO A 48 7.27 -13.56 -0.89
CA PRO A 48 7.42 -13.13 0.51
C PRO A 48 6.78 -11.77 0.84
N HIS A 49 6.50 -10.95 -0.18
CA HIS A 49 6.02 -9.57 -0.03
C HIS A 49 4.51 -9.47 -0.32
N PRO A 50 3.71 -8.82 0.56
CA PRO A 50 2.30 -8.53 0.30
C PRO A 50 2.11 -7.60 -0.89
N LEU A 51 1.02 -7.79 -1.66
CA LEU A 51 0.73 -6.99 -2.86
C LEU A 51 0.73 -5.48 -2.59
N TYR A 52 -0.03 -5.02 -1.58
CA TYR A 52 -0.15 -3.60 -1.29
C TYR A 52 1.17 -2.95 -0.90
N HIS A 53 2.03 -3.70 -0.19
CA HIS A 53 3.36 -3.21 0.17
C HIS A 53 4.28 -3.15 -1.06
N ALA A 54 4.14 -4.07 -2.02
CA ALA A 54 4.90 -4.02 -3.26
C ALA A 54 4.48 -2.83 -4.13
N LEU A 55 3.17 -2.58 -4.26
CA LEU A 55 2.62 -1.47 -5.05
C LEU A 55 2.98 -0.10 -4.46
N SER A 56 2.94 0.05 -3.13
CA SER A 56 3.22 1.35 -2.48
C SER A 56 4.67 1.84 -2.68
N ARG A 57 5.61 0.94 -2.96
CA ARG A 57 7.03 1.31 -3.16
C ARG A 57 7.25 2.25 -4.33
N LEU A 58 6.48 2.11 -5.41
CA LEU A 58 6.57 2.99 -6.58
C LEU A 58 6.19 4.42 -6.21
N TRP A 59 5.06 4.58 -5.53
CA TRP A 59 4.57 5.88 -5.09
C TRP A 59 5.47 6.52 -4.03
N LEU A 60 5.99 5.73 -3.10
CA LEU A 60 6.94 6.22 -2.10
C LEU A 60 8.23 6.71 -2.77
N ALA A 61 8.74 6.00 -3.78
CA ALA A 61 9.92 6.42 -4.53
C ALA A 61 9.68 7.73 -5.31
N ASP A 62 8.51 7.88 -5.94
CA ASP A 62 8.11 9.14 -6.59
C ASP A 62 8.01 10.30 -5.61
N ALA A 63 7.37 10.08 -4.45
CA ALA A 63 7.23 11.10 -3.42
C ALA A 63 8.59 11.59 -2.91
N ILE A 64 9.53 10.66 -2.67
CA ILE A 64 10.90 10.99 -2.23
C ILE A 64 11.64 11.79 -3.31
N ARG A 65 11.54 11.39 -4.59
CA ARG A 65 12.17 12.12 -5.71
C ARG A 65 11.66 13.55 -5.80
N LYS A 66 10.34 13.74 -5.73
CA LYS A 66 9.72 15.08 -5.80
C LYS A 66 10.19 15.97 -4.65
N ARG A 67 10.20 15.45 -3.42
CA ARG A 67 10.70 16.17 -2.23
C ARG A 67 12.16 16.60 -2.37
N ARG A 68 13.02 15.75 -2.94
CA ARG A 68 14.43 16.09 -3.16
C ARG A 68 14.60 17.18 -4.21
N ALA A 69 13.83 17.16 -5.29
CA ALA A 69 13.87 18.20 -6.32
C ALA A 69 13.44 19.57 -5.76
N GLU A 70 12.38 19.60 -4.94
CA GLU A 70 11.91 20.81 -4.23
C GLU A 70 13.00 21.38 -3.30
N GLY A 71 13.68 20.52 -2.53
CA GLY A 71 14.75 20.95 -1.61
C GLY A 71 16.09 21.29 -2.27
N ALA A 72 16.31 20.87 -3.52
CA ALA A 72 17.53 21.13 -4.28
C ALA A 72 17.47 22.41 -5.13
N GLN A 73 16.32 23.10 -5.16
CA GLN A 73 16.19 24.38 -5.85
C GLN A 73 17.12 25.41 -5.18
N PRO A 74 18.15 25.93 -5.88
CA PRO A 74 18.99 26.99 -5.33
C PRO A 74 18.13 28.22 -5.03
N PRO A 75 18.48 29.03 -4.00
CA PRO A 75 17.72 30.22 -3.66
C PRO A 75 17.51 31.05 -4.93
N SER A 76 16.25 31.38 -5.20
CA SER A 76 15.87 32.27 -6.30
C SER A 76 16.78 33.51 -6.24
N PRO A 77 17.43 33.92 -7.34
CA PRO A 77 18.23 35.13 -7.36
C PRO A 77 17.35 36.26 -6.85
N THR A 78 17.73 36.87 -5.73
CA THR A 78 17.07 38.07 -5.24
C THR A 78 17.31 39.16 -6.28
N MET A 79 16.34 39.36 -7.17
CA MET A 79 16.34 40.52 -8.05
C MET A 79 16.37 41.76 -7.14
N PRO A 80 17.32 42.70 -7.32
CA PRO A 80 17.27 43.95 -6.59
C PRO A 80 15.92 44.62 -6.88
N HIS A 81 15.19 44.96 -5.82
CA HIS A 81 13.95 45.73 -5.92
C HIS A 81 14.24 47.00 -6.73
N SER A 82 13.59 47.12 -7.89
CA SER A 82 13.69 48.31 -8.73
C SER A 82 13.15 49.52 -7.95
N PRO A 83 13.91 50.60 -7.77
CA PRO A 83 13.42 51.83 -7.15
C PRO A 83 12.56 52.58 -8.17
N ALA A 84 11.34 52.12 -8.39
CA ALA A 84 10.38 52.74 -9.31
C ALA A 84 9.16 53.33 -8.58
N ASN A 85 9.35 53.89 -7.38
CA ASN A 85 8.30 54.67 -6.72
C ASN A 85 8.88 55.78 -5.84
N LEU A 86 9.49 56.79 -6.48
CA LEU A 86 9.89 58.07 -5.89
C LEU A 86 9.76 59.16 -6.97
N THR A 87 8.55 59.36 -7.48
CA THR A 87 8.12 60.59 -8.19
C THR A 87 6.64 60.79 -7.98
#